data_AF-A0A2D1SVU9-F1
#
_entry.id   AF-A0A2D1SVU9-F1
#
_cell.length_a   1.000
_cell.length_b   1.000
_cell.length_c   1.000
_cell.angle_alpha   90.00
_cell.angle_beta   90.00
_cell.angle_gamma   90.00
#
_symmetry.space_group_name_H-M   'P 1'
#
loop_
_entity.id
_entity.type
_entity.pdbx_description
1 polymer ?
#
loop_
_entity_poly.entity_id
_entity_poly.type
_entity_poly.pdbx_seq_one_letter_code
_entity_poly.pdbx_strand_id
1 'polypeptide(L)'
;MSEQQHQITVVDENGNEQLCEILHTFDSEEFGKSYVLYSLVGAEEDAEGAVEIFASSFVPAENGEDGELEPIETEAEWDLIESVLNAIEDELGEE
;
A
#
# COMPACT_ATOMS: atom_id res chain seq x y z
N MET A 1 -9.19 21.67 10.10
CA MET A 1 -8.25 20.66 10.62
C MET A 1 -7.78 19.94 9.38
N SER A 2 -6.50 20.07 9.03
CA SER A 2 -6.01 19.57 7.75
C SER A 2 -6.00 18.05 7.78
N GLU A 3 -6.89 17.43 7.00
CA GLU A 3 -6.82 16.01 6.65
C GLU A 3 -5.42 15.81 6.06
N GLN A 4 -4.59 15.04 6.76
CA GLN A 4 -3.26 14.70 6.26
C GLN A 4 -3.50 13.74 5.10
N GLN A 5 -3.52 14.29 3.88
CA GLN A 5 -3.79 13.53 2.67
C GLN A 5 -2.62 12.55 2.46
N HIS A 6 -2.77 11.31 2.93
CA HIS A 6 -1.88 10.22 2.55
C HIS A 6 -2.30 9.71 1.17
N GLN A 7 -2.19 10.56 0.15
CA GLN A 7 -2.46 10.19 -1.23
C GLN A 7 -1.14 10.11 -1.99
N ILE A 8 -1.02 9.09 -2.84
CA ILE A 8 0.12 8.93 -3.75
C ILE A 8 -0.39 8.94 -5.18
N THR A 9 0.44 9.47 -6.08
CA THR A 9 0.20 9.34 -7.50
C THR A 9 1.06 8.19 -8.01
N VAL A 10 0.41 7.09 -8.36
CA VAL A 10 1.07 5.93 -8.97
C VAL A 10 1.00 6.11 -10.47
N VAL A 11 2.15 6.02 -11.13
CA VAL A 11 2.25 6.06 -12.59
C VAL A 11 2.42 4.63 -13.09
N ASP A 12 1.43 4.16 -13.83
CA ASP A 12 1.48 2.82 -14.44
C ASP A 12 2.42 2.78 -15.66
N GLU A 13 2.76 1.58 -16.15
CA GLU A 13 3.58 1.34 -17.35
C GLU A 13 3.08 2.08 -18.61
N ASN A 14 1.79 2.39 -18.66
CA ASN A 14 1.17 3.16 -19.74
C ASN A 14 1.38 4.68 -19.63
N GLY A 15 2.02 5.17 -18.56
CA GLY A 15 2.17 6.59 -18.24
C GLY A 15 0.89 7.24 -17.72
N ASN A 16 -0.08 6.44 -17.28
CA ASN A 16 -1.31 6.96 -16.66
C ASN A 16 -1.06 7.23 -15.18
N GLU A 17 -1.41 8.44 -14.74
CA GLU A 17 -1.38 8.84 -13.34
C GLU A 17 -2.68 8.39 -12.66
N GLN A 18 -2.58 7.47 -11.71
CA GLN A 18 -3.68 7.09 -10.83
C GLN A 18 -3.47 7.68 -9.44
N LEU A 19 -4.49 8.35 -8.93
CA LEU A 19 -4.51 8.82 -7.56
C LEU A 19 -4.93 7.67 -6.66
N CYS A 20 -4.04 7.28 -5.75
CA CYS A 20 -4.28 6.24 -4.78
C CYS A 20 -4.29 6.84 -3.37
N GLU A 21 -5.12 6.28 -2.50
CA GLU A 21 -5.15 6.61 -1.09
C GLU A 21 -4.38 5.55 -0.32
N ILE A 22 -3.35 5.97 0.40
CA ILE A 22 -2.58 5.10 1.28
C ILE A 22 -3.44 4.81 2.51
N LEU A 23 -3.72 3.52 2.70
CA LEU A 23 -4.42 2.98 3.85
C LEU A 23 -3.43 2.72 4.99
N HIS A 24 -2.28 2.12 4.68
CA HIS A 24 -1.26 1.78 5.67
C HIS A 24 0.14 1.71 5.07
N THR A 25 1.17 1.97 5.87
CA THR A 25 2.58 1.82 5.48
C THR A 25 3.36 1.20 6.62
N PHE A 26 4.20 0.22 6.31
CA PHE A 26 5.09 -0.40 7.28
C PHE A 26 6.45 -0.70 6.64
N ASP A 27 7.50 -0.74 7.44
CA ASP A 27 8.81 -1.21 7.01
C ASP A 27 9.00 -2.68 7.37
N SER A 28 9.60 -3.44 6.44
CA SER A 28 10.06 -4.79 6.74
C SER A 28 11.54 -4.77 7.02
N GLU A 29 11.90 -5.06 8.27
CA GLU A 29 13.29 -5.32 8.64
C GLU A 29 13.84 -6.59 7.97
N GLU A 30 12.97 -7.53 7.59
CA GLU A 30 13.38 -8.80 6.95
C GLU A 30 13.86 -8.59 5.51
N PHE A 31 13.13 -7.79 4.74
CA PHE A 31 13.49 -7.47 3.35
C PHE A 31 14.32 -6.20 3.23
N GLY A 32 14.38 -5.38 4.28
CA GLY A 32 14.98 -4.05 4.23
C GLY A 32 14.26 -3.10 3.26
N LYS A 33 12.97 -3.36 3.01
CA LYS A 33 12.11 -2.59 2.10
C LYS A 33 10.92 -2.05 2.88
N SER A 34 10.37 -0.93 2.42
CA SER A 34 9.09 -0.43 2.92
C SER A 34 7.95 -1.03 2.12
N TYR A 35 6.77 -1.16 2.72
CA TYR A 35 5.56 -1.65 2.08
C TYR A 35 4.45 -0.63 2.29
N VAL A 36 3.67 -0.41 1.25
CA VAL A 36 2.54 0.51 1.25
C VAL A 36 1.29 -0.22 0.76
N LEU A 37 0.23 -0.13 1.55
CA LEU A 37 -1.11 -0.57 1.21
C LEU A 37 -1.91 0.65 0.78
N TYR A 38 -2.49 0.60 -0.40
CA TYR A 38 -3.26 1.69 -0.97
C TYR A 38 -4.44 1.18 -1.80
N SER A 39 -5.48 1.98 -1.93
CA SER A 39 -6.60 1.72 -2.83
C SER A 39 -6.72 2.85 -3.85
N LEU A 40 -7.38 2.60 -4.98
CA LEU A 40 -7.64 3.67 -5.95
C LEU A 40 -8.64 4.66 -5.36
N VAL A 41 -8.33 5.96 -5.45
CA VAL A 41 -9.25 7.00 -5.00
C VAL A 41 -10.52 6.93 -5.85
N GLY A 42 -11.64 6.61 -5.21
CA GLY A 42 -12.91 6.40 -5.89
C GLY A 42 -13.06 5.02 -6.54
N ALA A 43 -12.27 4.03 -6.11
CA ALA A 43 -12.57 2.63 -6.38
C ALA A 43 -14.01 2.34 -5.97
N GLU A 44 -14.78 1.79 -6.91
CA GLU A 44 -16.11 1.28 -6.59
C GLU A 44 -15.95 -0.03 -5.82
N GLU A 45 -16.75 -0.21 -4.77
CA GLU A 45 -16.86 -1.49 -4.09
C GLU A 45 -17.33 -2.53 -5.12
N ASP A 46 -16.69 -3.70 -5.16
CA ASP A 46 -17.14 -4.79 -6.04
C ASP A 46 -18.55 -5.25 -5.64
N ALA A 47 -19.17 -6.18 -6.37
CA ALA A 47 -20.51 -6.69 -6.12
C ALA A 47 -20.73 -7.24 -4.70
N GLU A 48 -19.63 -7.56 -4.00
CA GLU A 48 -19.60 -8.04 -2.62
C GLU A 48 -19.39 -6.93 -1.57
N GLY A 49 -19.27 -5.66 -1.98
CA GLY A 49 -18.98 -4.54 -1.08
C GLY A 49 -17.50 -4.46 -0.68
N ALA A 50 -16.60 -5.13 -1.40
CA ALA A 50 -15.18 -5.16 -1.10
C ALA A 50 -14.43 -4.12 -1.92
N VAL A 51 -13.58 -3.33 -1.25
CA VAL A 51 -12.65 -2.40 -1.90
C VAL A 51 -11.36 -3.16 -2.20
N GLU A 52 -10.90 -3.10 -3.45
CA GLU A 52 -9.61 -3.67 -3.82
C GLU A 52 -8.46 -2.86 -3.19
N ILE A 53 -7.73 -3.50 -2.28
CA ILE A 53 -6.52 -2.97 -1.67
C ILE A 53 -5.31 -3.53 -2.42
N PHE A 54 -4.45 -2.64 -2.89
CA PHE A 54 -3.18 -2.96 -3.50
C PHE A 54 -2.06 -2.84 -2.48
N ALA A 55 -1.08 -3.74 -2.57
CA ALA A 55 0.14 -3.68 -1.79
C ALA A 55 1.34 -3.59 -2.74
N SER A 56 2.27 -2.69 -2.46
CA SER A 56 3.53 -2.58 -3.20
C SER A 56 4.68 -2.29 -2.25
N SER A 57 5.87 -2.77 -2.63
CA SER A 57 7.08 -2.43 -1.92
C SER A 57 7.58 -1.06 -2.41
N PHE A 58 7.92 -0.18 -1.48
CA PHE A 58 8.48 1.13 -1.72
C PHE A 58 9.99 1.09 -1.49
N VAL A 59 10.73 1.46 -2.53
CA VAL A 59 12.19 1.57 -2.50
C VAL A 59 12.57 3.04 -2.68
N PRO A 60 13.07 3.72 -1.62
CA PRO A 60 13.49 5.10 -1.75
C PRO A 60 14.72 5.20 -2.68
N ALA A 61 14.70 6.15 -3.61
CA ALA A 61 15.85 6.40 -4.47
C ALA A 61 16.99 7.08 -3.68
N GLU A 62 18.24 6.63 -3.90
CA GLU A 62 19.42 7.17 -3.19
C GLU A 62 19.69 8.67 -3.46
N ASN A 63 19.10 9.25 -4.51
CA ASN A 63 19.33 10.65 -4.92
C ASN A 63 18.30 11.66 -4.39
N GLY A 64 17.38 11.25 -3.50
CA GLY A 64 16.30 12.13 -3.02
C GLY A 64 15.24 12.45 -4.08
N GLU A 65 15.20 11.65 -5.14
CA GLU A 65 14.12 11.59 -6.12
C GLU A 65 12.95 10.75 -5.58
N ASP A 66 11.79 10.84 -6.23
CA ASP A 66 10.63 10.02 -5.93
C ASP A 66 11.01 8.53 -5.97
N GLY A 67 10.73 7.80 -4.89
CA GLY A 67 11.07 6.38 -4.78
C GLY A 67 10.28 5.52 -5.77
N GLU A 68 10.74 4.29 -5.99
CA GLU A 68 10.10 3.33 -6.88
C GLU A 68 9.13 2.44 -6.10
N LEU A 69 7.95 2.20 -6.67
CA LEU A 69 6.98 1.23 -6.17
C LEU A 69 7.12 -0.03 -7.02
N GLU A 70 7.50 -1.14 -6.39
CA GLU A 70 7.55 -2.44 -7.03
C GLU A 70 6.35 -3.29 -6.59
N PRO A 71 5.66 -3.97 -7.53
CA PRO A 71 4.60 -4.90 -7.19
C PRO A 71 5.15 -6.08 -6.39
N ILE A 72 4.29 -6.66 -5.56
CA ILE A 72 4.66 -7.78 -4.71
C ILE A 72 4.30 -9.08 -5.41
N GLU A 73 5.32 -9.84 -5.76
CA GLU A 73 5.17 -11.08 -6.52
C GLU A 73 5.53 -12.33 -5.70
N THR A 74 6.17 -12.15 -4.53
CA THR A 74 6.67 -13.29 -3.74
C THR A 74 5.73 -13.66 -2.59
N GLU A 75 5.53 -14.98 -2.39
CA GLU A 75 4.69 -15.50 -1.31
C GLU A 75 5.16 -15.04 0.07
N ALA A 76 6.46 -14.86 0.28
CA ALA A 76 7.01 -14.43 1.57
C ALA A 76 6.63 -12.97 1.91
N GLU A 77 6.62 -12.09 0.92
CA GLU A 77 6.16 -10.71 1.09
C GLU A 77 4.64 -10.65 1.34
N TRP A 78 3.88 -11.50 0.64
CA TRP A 78 2.43 -11.64 0.88
C TRP A 78 2.13 -12.15 2.28
N ASP A 79 2.85 -13.17 2.77
CA ASP A 79 2.71 -13.70 4.13
C ASP A 79 2.96 -12.63 5.19
N LEU A 80 3.95 -11.75 4.96
CA LEU A 80 4.21 -10.61 5.83
C LEU A 80 3.05 -9.61 5.83
N ILE A 81 2.52 -9.25 4.65
CA ILE A 81 1.39 -8.32 4.55
C ILE A 81 0.15 -8.90 5.20
N GLU A 82 -0.15 -10.17 4.95
CA GLU A 82 -1.26 -10.86 5.61
C GLU A 82 -1.06 -10.87 7.12
N SER A 83 0.16 -11.13 7.61
CA SER A 83 0.44 -11.09 9.04
C SER A 83 0.25 -9.69 9.64
N VAL A 84 0.67 -8.64 8.94
CA VAL A 84 0.47 -7.24 9.37
C VAL A 84 -1.00 -6.87 9.34
N LEU A 85 -1.73 -7.23 8.27
CA LEU A 85 -3.18 -7.01 8.15
C LEU A 85 -3.94 -7.70 9.28
N ASN A 86 -3.65 -8.98 9.54
CA ASN A 86 -4.25 -9.70 10.66
C ASN A 86 -3.95 -9.02 12.00
N ALA A 87 -2.72 -8.53 12.21
CA ALA A 87 -2.37 -7.81 13.44
C ALA A 87 -3.13 -6.48 13.58
N ILE A 88 -3.34 -5.76 12.46
CA ILE A 88 -4.14 -4.54 12.42
C ILE A 88 -5.62 -4.84 12.70
N GLU A 89 -6.18 -5.88 12.09
CA GLU A 89 -7.57 -6.30 12.34
C GLU A 89 -7.78 -6.77 13.78
N ASP A 90 -6.81 -7.46 14.37
CA ASP A 90 -6.85 -7.87 15.78
C ASP A 90 -6.78 -6.63 16.70
N GLU A 91 -5.88 -5.69 16.43
CA GLU A 91 -5.75 -4.44 17.20
C GLU A 91 -7.00 -3.54 17.07
N LEU A 92 -7.63 -3.49 15.90
CA LEU A 92 -8.86 -2.72 15.65
C LEU A 92 -10.14 -3.46 16.09
N GLY A 93 -10.09 -4.78 16.18
CA GLY A 93 -11.20 -5.67 16.52
C GLY A 93 -11.38 -5.90 18.02
N GLU A 94 -10.39 -5.57 18.84
CA GLU A 94 -10.52 -5.53 20.31
C GLU A 94 -11.07 -4.17 20.80
N GLU A 95 -12.38 -3.92 20.55
CA GLU A 95 -13.22 -3.04 21.40
C GLU A 95 -14.45 -3.81 21.96
#